data_AF-A0A397XJP0-F1
#
_entry.id   AF-A0A397XJP0-F1
#
_cell.length_a   1.000
_cell.length_b   1.000
_cell.length_c   1.000
_cell.angle_alpha   90.00
_cell.angle_beta   90.00
_cell.angle_gamma   90.00
#
_symmetry.space_group_name_H-M   'P 1'
#
loop_
_entity.id
_entity.type
_entity.pdbx_description
1 polymer ?
#
loop_
_entity_poly.entity_id
_entity_poly.type
_entity_poly.pdbx_seq_one_letter_code
_entity_poly.pdbx_strand_id
1 'polypeptide(L)'
;MEEELKNFIKVLVSTIISVSYCYYLSTRIKPGVIRLLSVLPVCVLFLLLPLFFSSVHFSGSAAFFFTWLANFKLILFSFDKGPLYPLPQTLSRFIYFTCFPIKSQHNPKSQNEIPKWVFAIKVIIFGVLLRMYDYKQHMSPTMLLIIYSLHIYLELEIGLMLVKALVFISLECDLEPQFNEPYFMVTAILRPAVYDPVQRIAEWKMSSDHARFLAVLATFLVSGAVHELIFFYITHEMPTGEVTWFFVLHGVCTAVEVAVKKRTFIRRWKMSHMVSRPLTVGFVVLTTGWLFFPPLIRSGMFEKLPNEVLLCIDFVKPKLFNFGS
;
A
#
# COMPACT_ATOMS: atom_id res chain seq x y z
N MET A 1 13.49 17.62 -12.63
CA MET A 1 12.04 17.66 -12.97
C MET A 1 11.74 17.22 -14.39
N GLU A 2 12.44 17.74 -15.41
CA GLU A 2 12.19 17.31 -16.80
C GLU A 2 12.57 15.83 -17.04
N GLU A 3 13.69 15.36 -16.49
CA GLU A 3 14.09 13.95 -16.60
C GLU A 3 13.10 13.01 -15.89
N GLU A 4 12.64 13.38 -14.70
CA GLU A 4 11.58 12.67 -13.97
C GLU A 4 10.29 12.57 -14.81
N LEU A 5 9.90 13.63 -15.52
CA LEU A 5 8.75 13.61 -16.41
C LEU A 5 8.95 12.65 -17.59
N LYS A 6 10.16 12.62 -18.18
CA LYS A 6 10.50 11.66 -19.24
C LYS A 6 10.41 10.22 -18.72
N ASN A 7 10.91 9.95 -17.52
CA ASN A 7 10.83 8.64 -16.89
C ASN A 7 9.38 8.27 -16.56
N PHE A 8 8.57 9.21 -16.09
CA PHE A 8 7.14 9.02 -15.88
C PHE A 8 6.43 8.59 -17.17
N ILE A 9 6.69 9.26 -18.29
CA ILE A 9 6.11 8.88 -19.60
C ILE A 9 6.55 7.46 -20.01
N LYS A 10 7.85 7.13 -19.86
CA LYS A 10 8.36 5.78 -20.16
C LYS A 10 7.66 4.71 -19.32
N VAL A 11 7.50 4.96 -18.02
CA VAL A 11 6.82 4.05 -17.08
C VAL A 11 5.35 3.89 -17.47
N LEU A 12 4.64 4.97 -17.79
CA LEU A 12 3.25 4.91 -18.23
C LEU A 12 3.07 4.10 -19.52
N VAL A 13 3.89 4.37 -20.55
CA VAL A 13 3.82 3.65 -21.83
C VAL A 13 4.12 2.16 -21.61
N SER A 14 5.18 1.84 -20.85
CA SER A 14 5.55 0.46 -20.53
C SER A 14 4.43 -0.27 -19.78
N THR A 15 3.77 0.43 -18.85
CA THR A 15 2.63 -0.10 -18.10
C THR A 15 1.46 -0.40 -19.03
N ILE A 16 1.07 0.54 -19.90
CA ILE A 16 -0.04 0.34 -20.84
C ILE A 16 0.22 -0.85 -21.75
N ILE A 17 1.42 -0.96 -22.33
CA ILE A 17 1.80 -2.08 -23.19
C ILE A 17 1.71 -3.41 -22.43
N SER A 18 2.26 -3.46 -21.22
CA SER A 18 2.33 -4.68 -20.42
C SER A 18 0.95 -5.17 -19.95
N VAL A 19 0.10 -4.25 -19.50
CA VAL A 19 -1.26 -4.60 -19.10
C VAL A 19 -2.12 -4.98 -20.31
N SER A 20 -1.91 -4.33 -21.45
CA SER A 20 -2.57 -4.70 -22.72
C SER A 20 -2.18 -6.10 -23.17
N TYR A 21 -0.90 -6.47 -23.03
CA TYR A 21 -0.45 -7.84 -23.26
C TYR A 21 -1.19 -8.85 -22.37
N CYS A 22 -1.32 -8.58 -21.07
CA CYS A 22 -2.08 -9.43 -20.16
C CYS A 22 -3.56 -9.56 -20.59
N TYR A 23 -4.18 -8.46 -20.99
CA TYR A 23 -5.58 -8.44 -21.42
C TYR A 23 -5.84 -9.22 -22.71
N TYR A 24 -4.98 -9.09 -23.73
CA TYR A 24 -5.23 -9.71 -25.03
C TYR A 24 -4.71 -11.14 -25.16
N LEU A 25 -3.60 -11.46 -24.49
CA LEU A 25 -2.88 -12.72 -24.68
C LEU A 25 -3.06 -13.66 -23.49
N SER A 26 -2.86 -13.19 -22.26
CA SER A 26 -2.94 -14.05 -21.07
C SER A 26 -4.37 -14.51 -20.78
N THR A 27 -5.39 -13.73 -21.18
CA THR A 27 -6.81 -14.14 -21.10
C THR A 27 -7.14 -15.35 -21.96
N ARG A 28 -6.41 -15.58 -23.06
CA ARG A 28 -6.60 -16.72 -23.97
C ARG A 28 -6.05 -18.03 -23.41
N ILE A 29 -5.18 -17.95 -22.40
CA ILE A 29 -4.59 -19.10 -21.72
C ILE A 29 -5.56 -19.51 -20.61
N LYS A 30 -5.76 -20.80 -20.37
CA LYS A 30 -6.61 -21.29 -19.26
C LYS A 30 -6.04 -20.84 -17.89
N PRO A 31 -6.89 -20.56 -16.89
CA PRO A 31 -6.43 -20.18 -15.56
C PRO A 31 -5.57 -21.28 -14.95
N GLY A 32 -4.50 -20.89 -14.26
CA GLY A 32 -3.54 -21.79 -13.64
C GLY A 32 -2.10 -21.35 -13.85
N VAL A 33 -1.18 -22.31 -13.64
CA VAL A 33 0.26 -22.04 -13.64
C VAL A 33 0.76 -21.56 -15.00
N ILE A 34 0.20 -22.04 -16.12
CA ILE A 34 0.63 -21.60 -17.46
C ILE A 34 0.30 -20.12 -17.69
N ARG A 35 -0.88 -19.66 -17.25
CA ARG A 35 -1.25 -18.24 -17.29
C ARG A 35 -0.37 -17.41 -16.36
N LEU A 36 -0.01 -17.94 -15.19
CA LEU A 36 0.92 -17.25 -14.29
C LEU A 36 2.30 -17.07 -14.95
N LEU A 37 2.81 -18.11 -15.62
CA LEU A 37 4.08 -18.05 -16.34
C LEU A 37 4.05 -17.02 -17.49
N SER A 38 2.92 -16.85 -18.19
CA SER A 38 2.80 -15.82 -19.22
C SER A 38 2.76 -14.40 -18.64
N VAL A 39 2.23 -14.23 -17.43
CA VAL A 39 2.16 -12.94 -16.73
C VAL A 39 3.46 -12.59 -16.01
N LEU A 40 4.29 -13.57 -15.66
CA LEU A 40 5.52 -13.38 -14.90
C LEU A 40 6.50 -12.32 -15.48
N PRO A 41 6.73 -12.22 -16.80
CA PRO A 41 7.57 -11.16 -17.36
C PRO A 41 7.05 -9.75 -17.05
N VAL A 42 5.72 -9.58 -17.05
CA VAL A 42 5.08 -8.31 -16.67
C VAL A 42 5.29 -8.03 -15.18
N CYS A 43 5.18 -9.06 -14.33
CA CYS A 43 5.45 -8.90 -12.92
C CYS A 43 6.88 -8.47 -12.63
N VAL A 44 7.87 -9.07 -13.30
CA VAL A 44 9.28 -8.68 -13.20
C VAL A 44 9.46 -7.23 -13.64
N LEU A 45 8.86 -6.82 -14.76
CA LEU A 45 8.93 -5.43 -15.19
C LEU A 45 8.35 -4.47 -14.15
N PHE A 46 7.21 -4.79 -13.54
CA PHE A 46 6.57 -3.97 -12.49
C PHE A 46 7.40 -3.86 -11.21
N LEU A 47 8.28 -4.82 -10.94
CA LEU A 47 9.29 -4.68 -9.89
C LEU A 47 10.39 -3.69 -10.29
N LEU A 48 10.74 -3.57 -11.56
CA LEU A 48 11.80 -2.66 -12.02
C LEU A 48 11.32 -1.22 -12.22
N LEU A 49 10.03 -0.99 -12.51
CA LEU A 49 9.49 0.35 -12.79
C LEU A 49 9.80 1.42 -11.72
N PRO A 50 9.73 1.14 -10.39
CA PRO A 50 10.04 2.15 -9.38
C PRO A 50 11.47 2.68 -9.46
N LEU A 51 12.42 1.86 -9.94
CA LEU A 51 13.85 2.23 -10.03
C LEU A 51 14.14 3.29 -11.09
N PHE A 52 13.19 3.62 -11.96
CA PHE A 52 13.34 4.67 -12.96
C PHE A 52 13.17 6.08 -12.38
N PHE A 53 12.68 6.21 -11.14
CA PHE A 53 12.46 7.50 -10.49
C PHE A 53 13.57 7.79 -9.49
N SER A 54 14.09 9.02 -9.51
CA SER A 54 14.96 9.53 -8.45
C SER A 54 14.17 10.22 -7.33
N SER A 55 12.93 10.65 -7.62
CA SER A 55 12.06 11.25 -6.60
C SER A 55 11.51 10.19 -5.65
N VAL A 56 11.57 10.48 -4.35
CA VAL A 56 11.00 9.63 -3.30
C VAL A 56 9.51 9.43 -3.52
N HIS A 57 8.77 10.50 -3.81
CA HIS A 57 7.31 10.45 -4.02
C HIS A 57 6.91 9.61 -5.22
N PHE A 58 7.60 9.78 -6.36
CA PHE A 58 7.32 8.99 -7.56
C PHE A 58 7.76 7.53 -7.41
N SER A 59 8.94 7.28 -6.87
CA SER A 59 9.45 5.94 -6.60
C SER A 59 8.55 5.18 -5.63
N GLY A 60 8.18 5.79 -4.50
CA GLY A 60 7.28 5.20 -3.51
C GLY A 60 5.88 4.92 -4.06
N SER A 61 5.32 5.87 -4.81
CA SER A 61 4.02 5.68 -5.48
C SER A 61 4.06 4.55 -6.50
N ALA A 62 5.11 4.52 -7.34
CA ALA A 62 5.30 3.46 -8.34
C ALA A 62 5.48 2.08 -7.68
N ALA A 63 6.24 2.00 -6.58
CA ALA A 63 6.40 0.78 -5.80
C ALA A 63 5.05 0.29 -5.25
N PHE A 64 4.27 1.20 -4.70
CA PHE A 64 2.97 0.88 -4.16
C PHE A 64 1.98 0.37 -5.21
N PHE A 65 1.83 1.10 -6.32
CA PHE A 65 0.87 0.73 -7.37
C PHE A 65 1.35 -0.48 -8.20
N PHE A 66 2.61 -0.55 -8.58
CA PHE A 66 3.12 -1.59 -9.49
C PHE A 66 3.67 -2.80 -8.76
N THR A 67 4.69 -2.60 -7.91
CA THR A 67 5.34 -3.71 -7.20
C THR A 67 4.36 -4.45 -6.29
N TRP A 68 3.45 -3.73 -5.63
CA TRP A 68 2.47 -4.33 -4.74
C TRP A 68 1.12 -4.57 -5.42
N LEU A 69 0.33 -3.53 -5.69
CA LEU A 69 -1.07 -3.73 -6.07
C LEU A 69 -1.21 -4.47 -7.40
N ALA A 70 -0.56 -3.99 -8.47
CA ALA A 70 -0.71 -4.55 -9.79
C ALA A 70 -0.19 -5.99 -9.87
N ASN A 71 0.99 -6.27 -9.30
CA ASN A 71 1.55 -7.61 -9.25
C ASN A 71 0.62 -8.62 -8.57
N PHE A 72 0.13 -8.31 -7.37
CA PHE A 72 -0.75 -9.23 -6.65
C PHE A 72 -2.08 -9.44 -7.40
N LYS A 73 -2.62 -8.40 -8.03
CA LYS A 73 -3.83 -8.50 -8.84
C LYS A 73 -3.62 -9.37 -10.09
N LEU A 74 -2.48 -9.22 -10.77
CA LEU A 74 -2.12 -10.02 -11.95
C LEU A 74 -1.84 -11.50 -11.60
N ILE A 75 -1.22 -11.76 -10.45
CA ILE A 75 -1.04 -13.12 -9.92
C ILE A 75 -2.40 -13.74 -9.63
N LEU A 76 -3.30 -13.03 -8.95
CA LEU A 76 -4.66 -13.51 -8.68
C LEU A 76 -5.47 -13.74 -9.96
N PHE A 77 -5.38 -12.83 -10.93
CA PHE A 77 -5.97 -12.95 -12.27
C PHE A 77 -5.53 -14.23 -13.00
N SER A 78 -4.29 -14.67 -12.77
CA SER A 78 -3.78 -15.90 -13.35
C SER A 78 -4.56 -17.15 -12.92
N PHE A 79 -5.29 -17.07 -11.81
CA PHE A 79 -6.11 -18.14 -11.24
C PHE A 79 -7.61 -17.81 -11.20
N ASP A 80 -8.09 -16.84 -11.99
CA ASP A 80 -9.48 -16.36 -11.98
C ASP A 80 -9.96 -15.94 -10.58
N LYS A 81 -9.09 -15.23 -9.84
CA LYS A 81 -9.37 -14.69 -8.51
C LYS A 81 -9.09 -13.19 -8.46
N GLY A 82 -9.56 -12.57 -7.38
CA GLY A 82 -9.26 -11.17 -7.07
C GLY A 82 -10.10 -10.18 -7.88
N PRO A 83 -9.72 -8.89 -7.86
CA PRO A 83 -10.55 -7.80 -8.38
C PRO A 83 -10.59 -7.71 -9.91
N LEU A 84 -9.77 -8.49 -10.61
CA LEU A 84 -9.74 -8.58 -12.07
C LEU A 84 -10.65 -9.69 -12.61
N TYR A 85 -11.35 -10.41 -11.73
CA TYR A 85 -12.31 -11.45 -12.07
C TYR A 85 -13.72 -11.08 -11.55
N PRO A 86 -14.79 -11.13 -12.39
CA PRO A 86 -14.78 -11.47 -13.82
C PRO A 86 -14.02 -10.44 -14.66
N LEU A 87 -13.58 -10.85 -15.85
CA LEU A 87 -12.76 -10.00 -16.73
C LEU A 87 -13.50 -8.68 -17.05
N PRO A 88 -12.88 -7.51 -16.80
CA PRO A 88 -13.42 -6.21 -17.22
C PRO A 88 -13.71 -6.17 -18.72
N GLN A 89 -14.83 -5.56 -19.09
CA GLN A 89 -15.32 -5.53 -20.49
C GLN A 89 -14.44 -4.74 -21.46
N THR A 90 -13.67 -3.77 -20.96
CA THR A 90 -12.82 -2.90 -21.77
C THR A 90 -11.37 -2.93 -21.28
N LEU A 91 -10.44 -2.76 -22.21
CA LEU A 91 -9.01 -2.65 -21.90
C LEU A 91 -8.73 -1.51 -20.91
N SER A 92 -9.40 -0.35 -21.08
CA SER A 92 -9.25 0.78 -20.17
C SER A 92 -9.61 0.40 -18.74
N ARG A 93 -10.77 -0.23 -18.51
CA ARG A 93 -11.17 -0.72 -17.18
C ARG A 93 -10.18 -1.73 -16.63
N PHE A 94 -9.67 -2.64 -17.46
CA PHE A 94 -8.65 -3.60 -17.04
C PHE A 94 -7.36 -2.91 -16.58
N ILE A 95 -6.88 -1.89 -17.32
CA ILE A 95 -5.72 -1.09 -16.93
C ILE A 95 -5.94 -0.42 -15.57
N TYR A 96 -7.04 0.31 -15.42
CA TYR A 96 -7.33 1.00 -14.17
C TYR A 96 -7.49 0.05 -12.98
N PHE A 97 -8.21 -1.06 -13.16
CA PHE A 97 -8.40 -2.05 -12.10
C PHE A 97 -7.11 -2.77 -11.73
N THR A 98 -6.18 -2.90 -12.67
CA THR A 98 -4.86 -3.50 -12.42
C THR A 98 -3.98 -2.54 -11.63
N CYS A 99 -3.84 -1.28 -12.08
CA CYS A 99 -2.87 -0.34 -11.51
C CYS A 99 -3.36 0.35 -10.23
N PHE A 100 -4.67 0.56 -10.07
CA PHE A 100 -5.22 1.35 -8.98
C PHE A 100 -6.11 0.54 -8.06
N PRO A 101 -6.32 0.97 -6.80
CA PRO A 101 -7.10 0.22 -5.83
C PRO A 101 -8.60 0.42 -6.00
N ILE A 102 -9.09 -0.09 -7.13
CA ILE A 102 -10.48 -0.07 -7.52
C ILE A 102 -11.03 -1.48 -7.37
N LYS A 103 -12.27 -1.56 -6.88
CA LYS A 103 -13.14 -2.73 -6.99
C LYS A 103 -14.40 -2.32 -7.73
N SER A 104 -14.88 -3.23 -8.59
CA SER A 104 -16.16 -3.03 -9.28
C SER A 104 -17.30 -3.13 -8.26
N GLN A 105 -18.03 -2.03 -8.09
CA GLN A 105 -19.22 -2.00 -7.25
C GLN A 105 -20.39 -2.61 -8.04
N HIS A 106 -21.00 -3.67 -7.51
CA HIS A 106 -22.19 -4.29 -8.11
C HIS A 106 -23.50 -3.70 -7.57
N ASN A 107 -23.44 -2.78 -6.59
CA ASN A 107 -24.64 -2.20 -5.98
C ASN A 107 -24.35 -0.77 -5.44
N PRO A 108 -24.94 0.31 -5.98
CA PRO A 108 -24.57 1.70 -5.71
C PRO A 108 -25.04 2.26 -4.35
N LYS A 109 -25.49 1.41 -3.41
CA LYS A 109 -26.10 1.92 -2.16
C LYS A 109 -25.04 2.26 -1.11
N SER A 110 -25.09 3.52 -0.68
CA SER A 110 -24.26 4.25 0.29
C SER A 110 -22.83 4.60 -0.13
N GLN A 111 -22.70 5.65 -0.95
CA GLN A 111 -21.50 6.46 -0.94
C GLN A 111 -21.45 7.26 0.36
N ASN A 112 -20.59 6.85 1.30
CA ASN A 112 -20.10 7.77 2.31
C ASN A 112 -19.12 8.70 1.62
N GLU A 113 -19.64 9.71 0.91
CA GLU A 113 -18.83 10.81 0.42
C GLU A 113 -18.18 11.47 1.64
N ILE A 114 -16.86 11.37 1.73
CA ILE A 114 -16.11 12.13 2.72
C ILE A 114 -16.38 13.61 2.39
N PRO A 115 -16.88 14.43 3.34
CA PRO A 115 -17.14 15.83 3.07
C PRO A 115 -15.87 16.51 2.56
N LYS A 116 -15.96 17.28 1.46
CA LYS A 116 -14.81 17.99 0.85
C LYS A 116 -14.01 18.81 1.87
N TRP A 117 -14.69 19.33 2.90
CA TRP A 117 -14.07 20.05 4.02
C TRP A 117 -13.12 19.20 4.86
N VAL A 118 -13.39 17.90 5.06
CA VAL A 118 -12.50 16.99 5.78
C VAL A 118 -11.18 16.82 5.02
N PHE A 119 -11.24 16.74 3.69
CA PHE A 119 -10.02 16.71 2.87
C PHE A 119 -9.23 18.02 2.98
N ALA A 120 -9.90 19.17 2.90
CA ALA A 120 -9.26 20.48 3.08
C ALA A 120 -8.57 20.59 4.45
N ILE A 121 -9.24 20.15 5.52
CA ILE A 121 -8.66 20.11 6.87
C ILE A 121 -7.38 19.24 6.89
N LYS A 122 -7.39 18.06 6.26
CA LYS A 122 -6.21 17.19 6.19
C LYS A 122 -5.04 17.83 5.45
N VAL A 123 -5.30 18.53 4.35
CA VAL A 123 -4.27 19.28 3.60
C VAL A 123 -3.70 20.42 4.46
N ILE A 124 -4.55 21.13 5.21
CA ILE A 124 -4.10 22.17 6.15
C ILE A 124 -3.22 21.55 7.26
N ILE A 125 -3.67 20.45 7.87
CA ILE A 125 -2.90 19.73 8.89
C ILE A 125 -1.55 19.28 8.31
N PHE A 126 -1.52 18.76 7.08
CA PHE A 126 -0.29 18.37 6.42
C PHE A 126 0.65 19.57 6.20
N GLY A 127 0.12 20.73 5.79
CA GLY A 127 0.90 21.96 5.66
C GLY A 127 1.49 22.44 7.00
N VAL A 128 0.73 22.36 8.09
CA VAL A 128 1.23 22.65 9.45
C VAL A 128 2.32 21.66 9.85
N LEU A 129 2.10 20.37 9.56
CA LEU A 129 3.06 19.31 9.85
C LEU A 129 4.40 19.55 9.15
N LEU A 130 4.39 20.01 7.89
CA LEU A 130 5.61 20.38 7.16
C LEU A 130 6.39 21.48 7.87
N ARG A 131 5.71 22.48 8.45
CA ARG A 131 6.34 23.55 9.25
C ARG A 131 6.90 23.07 10.58
N MET A 132 6.30 22.05 11.18
CA MET A 132 6.78 21.47 12.43
C MET A 132 8.17 20.84 12.29
N TYR A 133 8.56 20.40 11.09
CA TYR A 133 9.89 19.84 10.83
C TYR A 133 11.02 20.85 11.08
N ASP A 134 10.78 22.16 10.92
CA ASP A 134 11.76 23.21 11.23
C ASP A 134 12.17 23.21 12.71
N TYR A 135 11.30 22.68 13.58
CA TYR A 135 11.50 22.62 15.03
C TYR A 135 11.88 21.23 15.53
N LYS A 136 12.18 20.26 14.63
CA LYS A 136 12.43 18.86 15.00
C LYS A 136 13.52 18.67 16.06
N GLN A 137 14.54 19.54 16.07
CA GLN A 137 15.66 19.48 17.01
C GLN A 137 15.25 19.72 18.47
N HIS A 138 14.12 20.41 18.70
CA HIS A 138 13.62 20.74 20.03
C HIS A 138 12.57 19.74 20.54
N MET A 139 12.23 18.71 19.75
CA MET A 139 11.15 17.78 20.05
C MET A 139 11.66 16.53 20.76
N SER A 140 10.84 15.96 21.64
CA SER A 140 11.15 14.67 22.25
C SER A 140 11.08 13.53 21.21
N PRO A 141 11.83 12.43 21.40
CA PRO A 141 11.80 11.29 20.47
C PRO A 141 10.40 10.73 20.23
N THR A 142 9.56 10.67 21.28
CA THR A 142 8.16 10.22 21.17
C THR A 142 7.32 11.15 20.31
N MET A 143 7.52 12.47 20.44
CA MET A 143 6.81 13.45 19.62
C MET A 143 7.22 13.36 18.15
N LEU A 144 8.51 13.13 17.87
CA LEU A 144 8.99 12.89 16.51
C LEU A 144 8.36 11.66 15.88
N LEU A 145 8.25 10.55 16.62
CA LEU A 145 7.59 9.33 16.16
C LEU A 145 6.13 9.57 15.75
N ILE A 146 5.40 10.38 16.54
CA ILE A 146 4.01 10.75 16.27
C ILE A 146 3.93 11.59 15.00
N ILE A 147 4.81 12.58 14.84
CA ILE A 147 4.86 13.45 13.66
C ILE A 147 5.18 12.65 12.40
N TYR A 148 6.17 11.76 12.44
CA TYR A 148 6.53 10.90 11.32
C TYR A 148 5.40 9.94 10.94
N SER A 149 4.73 9.36 11.94
CA SER A 149 3.56 8.50 11.71
C SER A 149 2.42 9.27 11.05
N LEU A 150 2.15 10.50 11.52
CA LEU A 150 1.12 11.36 10.96
C LEU A 150 1.47 11.82 9.55
N HIS A 151 2.75 12.06 9.26
CA HIS A 151 3.23 12.44 7.93
C HIS A 151 2.93 11.36 6.90
N ILE A 152 3.41 10.14 7.14
CA ILE A 152 3.21 8.99 6.23
C ILE A 152 1.71 8.72 6.05
N TYR A 153 0.93 8.76 7.14
CA TYR A 153 -0.51 8.54 7.08
C TYR A 153 -1.22 9.58 6.19
N LEU A 154 -0.97 10.87 6.43
CA LEU A 154 -1.60 11.95 5.66
C LEU A 154 -1.14 11.95 4.21
N GLU A 155 0.14 11.68 3.95
CA GLU A 155 0.70 11.62 2.60
C GLU A 155 0.05 10.51 1.77
N LEU A 156 -0.04 9.29 2.32
CA LEU A 156 -0.73 8.17 1.67
C LEU A 156 -2.21 8.49 1.43
N GLU A 157 -2.89 9.05 2.42
CA GLU A 157 -4.31 9.37 2.32
C GLU A 157 -4.59 10.47 1.28
N ILE A 158 -3.82 11.56 1.29
CA ILE A 158 -3.95 12.64 0.31
C ILE A 158 -3.63 12.11 -1.10
N GLY A 159 -2.53 11.36 -1.25
CA GLY A 159 -2.13 10.75 -2.53
C GLY A 159 -3.21 9.83 -3.10
N LEU A 160 -3.79 8.96 -2.28
CA LEU A 160 -4.86 8.05 -2.69
C LEU A 160 -6.14 8.80 -3.07
N MET A 161 -6.49 9.88 -2.37
CA MET A 161 -7.65 10.71 -2.71
C MET A 161 -7.47 11.43 -4.05
N LEU A 162 -6.24 11.91 -4.35
CA LEU A 162 -5.93 12.50 -5.65
C LEU A 162 -6.06 11.47 -6.78
N VAL A 163 -5.49 10.28 -6.59
CA VAL A 163 -5.62 9.18 -7.55
C VAL A 163 -7.09 8.79 -7.74
N LYS A 164 -7.88 8.70 -6.67
CA LYS A 164 -9.32 8.43 -6.73
C LYS A 164 -10.04 9.46 -7.61
N ALA A 165 -9.76 10.75 -7.42
CA ALA A 165 -10.37 11.82 -8.20
C ALA A 165 -10.02 11.71 -9.70
N LEU A 166 -8.74 11.47 -10.01
CA LEU A 166 -8.28 11.29 -11.40
C LEU A 166 -8.93 10.08 -12.09
N VAL A 167 -8.99 8.95 -11.37
CA VAL A 167 -9.64 7.73 -11.86
C VAL A 167 -11.13 7.97 -12.07
N PHE A 168 -11.83 8.62 -11.13
CA PHE A 168 -13.26 8.91 -11.23
C PHE A 168 -13.58 9.75 -12.47
N ILE A 169 -12.80 10.81 -12.71
CA ILE A 169 -12.94 11.66 -13.91
C ILE A 169 -12.71 10.84 -15.19
N SER A 170 -11.76 9.91 -15.18
CA SER A 170 -11.38 9.15 -16.37
C SER A 170 -12.30 7.97 -16.70
N LEU A 171 -12.97 7.39 -15.71
CA LEU A 171 -13.78 6.17 -15.86
C LEU A 171 -15.28 6.39 -15.70
N GLU A 172 -15.72 7.56 -15.23
CA GLU A 172 -17.13 7.88 -14.92
C GLU A 172 -17.82 6.79 -14.06
N CYS A 173 -17.06 6.08 -13.23
CA CYS A 173 -17.55 4.96 -12.44
C CYS A 173 -17.72 5.37 -10.97
N ASP A 174 -18.79 4.92 -10.33
CA ASP A 174 -18.90 4.92 -8.87
C ASP A 174 -17.87 3.96 -8.28
N LEU A 175 -16.78 4.51 -7.72
CA LEU A 175 -15.67 3.75 -7.15
C LEU A 175 -15.95 3.44 -5.67
N GLU A 176 -15.75 2.19 -5.27
CA GLU A 176 -15.84 1.76 -3.86
C GLU A 176 -14.82 2.54 -2.98
N PRO A 177 -15.13 2.83 -1.70
CA PRO A 177 -14.25 3.55 -0.77
C PRO A 177 -12.97 2.81 -0.34
N GLN A 178 -12.39 1.90 -1.15
CA GLN A 178 -11.09 1.29 -0.82
C GLN A 178 -9.98 2.34 -0.64
N PHE A 179 -10.14 3.50 -1.27
CA PHE A 179 -9.28 4.67 -1.12
C PHE A 179 -9.41 5.39 0.24
N ASN A 180 -10.55 5.23 0.93
CA ASN A 180 -10.84 5.95 2.17
C ASN A 180 -10.10 5.35 3.37
N GLU A 181 -9.67 4.08 3.29
CA GLU A 181 -8.96 3.40 4.36
C GLU A 181 -7.83 2.50 3.80
N PRO A 182 -6.58 2.99 3.74
CA PRO A 182 -5.47 2.29 3.08
C PRO A 182 -5.15 0.92 3.70
N TYR A 183 -5.44 0.73 4.99
CA TYR A 183 -5.25 -0.55 5.68
C TYR A 183 -6.17 -1.67 5.16
N PHE A 184 -7.41 -1.33 4.78
CA PHE A 184 -8.36 -2.31 4.26
C PHE A 184 -7.97 -2.82 2.88
N MET A 185 -7.29 -1.98 2.10
CA MET A 185 -6.81 -2.33 0.77
C MET A 185 -5.69 -3.39 0.81
N VAL A 186 -4.71 -3.21 1.70
CA VAL A 186 -3.63 -4.19 1.91
C VAL A 186 -4.21 -5.54 2.36
N THR A 187 -5.13 -5.51 3.31
CA THR A 187 -5.79 -6.72 3.80
C THR A 187 -6.61 -7.41 2.69
N ALA A 188 -7.31 -6.62 1.86
CA ALA A 188 -8.16 -7.12 0.78
C ALA A 188 -7.37 -7.81 -0.34
N ILE A 189 -6.10 -7.43 -0.57
CA ILE A 189 -5.26 -8.07 -1.58
C ILE A 189 -4.49 -9.27 -1.02
N LEU A 190 -3.95 -9.16 0.19
CA LEU A 190 -3.13 -10.22 0.79
C LEU A 190 -3.96 -11.44 1.23
N ARG A 191 -5.22 -11.25 1.61
CA ARG A 191 -6.08 -12.37 2.03
C ARG A 191 -6.30 -13.40 0.92
N PRO A 192 -6.81 -13.05 -0.28
CA PRO A 192 -6.95 -14.02 -1.36
C PRO A 192 -5.62 -14.45 -1.99
N ALA A 193 -4.57 -13.61 -1.91
CA ALA A 193 -3.28 -13.90 -2.55
C ALA A 193 -2.35 -14.80 -1.71
N VAL A 194 -2.40 -14.68 -0.39
CA VAL A 194 -1.47 -15.36 0.52
C VAL A 194 -2.21 -16.16 1.58
N TYR A 195 -3.09 -15.52 2.36
CA TYR A 195 -3.75 -16.17 3.49
C TYR A 195 -4.57 -17.39 3.07
N ASP A 196 -5.55 -17.22 2.18
CA ASP A 196 -6.46 -18.30 1.79
C ASP A 196 -5.73 -19.46 1.09
N PRO A 197 -4.79 -19.22 0.14
CA PRO A 197 -4.02 -20.30 -0.48
C PRO A 197 -3.15 -21.06 0.54
N VAL A 198 -2.41 -20.35 1.40
CA VAL A 198 -1.54 -20.99 2.40
C VAL A 198 -2.36 -21.79 3.40
N GLN A 199 -3.48 -21.24 3.88
CA GLN A 199 -4.37 -21.94 4.81
C GLN A 199 -4.88 -23.25 4.18
N ARG A 200 -5.43 -23.18 2.96
CA ARG A 200 -5.99 -24.37 2.28
C ARG A 200 -4.94 -25.46 2.07
N ILE A 201 -3.73 -25.09 1.65
CA ILE A 201 -2.64 -26.05 1.45
C ILE A 201 -2.19 -26.64 2.79
N ALA A 202 -2.10 -25.83 3.84
CA ALA A 202 -1.69 -26.28 5.16
C ALA A 202 -2.74 -27.22 5.80
N GLU A 203 -4.03 -26.96 5.63
CA GLU A 203 -5.11 -27.81 6.14
C GLU A 203 -5.05 -29.25 5.59
N TRP A 204 -4.38 -29.49 4.46
CA TRP A 204 -4.17 -30.84 3.94
C TRP A 204 -3.19 -31.67 4.78
N LYS A 205 -2.27 -31.01 5.50
CA LYS A 205 -1.18 -31.68 6.24
C LYS A 205 -1.28 -31.49 7.75
N MET A 206 -1.97 -30.46 8.23
CA MET A 206 -1.98 -30.07 9.64
C MET A 206 -3.37 -29.62 10.11
N SER A 207 -3.58 -29.63 11.43
CA SER A 207 -4.85 -29.21 12.05
C SER A 207 -5.21 -27.76 11.67
N SER A 208 -6.51 -27.44 11.66
CA SER A 208 -7.01 -26.10 11.25
C SER A 208 -6.38 -24.96 12.06
N ASP A 209 -6.05 -25.16 13.33
CA ASP A 209 -5.40 -24.11 14.14
C ASP A 209 -3.95 -23.87 13.75
N HIS A 210 -3.20 -24.92 13.43
CA HIS A 210 -1.82 -24.79 12.95
C HIS A 210 -1.79 -24.22 11.53
N ALA A 211 -2.73 -24.63 10.67
CA ALA A 211 -2.88 -24.08 9.33
C ALA A 211 -3.20 -22.57 9.34
N ARG A 212 -4.08 -22.12 10.24
CA ARG A 212 -4.37 -20.70 10.44
C ARG A 212 -3.15 -19.93 10.94
N PHE A 213 -2.43 -20.47 11.92
CA PHE A 213 -1.19 -19.85 12.42
C PHE A 213 -0.19 -19.64 11.28
N LEU A 214 0.03 -20.70 10.48
CA LEU A 214 0.93 -20.65 9.32
C LEU A 214 0.47 -19.63 8.27
N ALA A 215 -0.84 -19.57 7.99
CA ALA A 215 -1.40 -18.61 7.05
C ALA A 215 -1.26 -17.15 7.53
N VAL A 216 -1.46 -16.89 8.83
CA VAL A 216 -1.19 -15.57 9.42
C VAL A 216 0.30 -15.23 9.27
N LEU A 217 1.19 -16.10 9.70
CA LEU A 217 2.64 -15.86 9.63
C LEU A 217 3.11 -15.60 8.20
N ALA A 218 2.66 -16.42 7.23
CA ALA A 218 2.98 -16.24 5.82
C ALA A 218 2.47 -14.89 5.27
N THR A 219 1.27 -14.48 5.67
CA THR A 219 0.68 -13.19 5.25
C THR A 219 1.52 -12.01 5.76
N PHE A 220 1.93 -12.05 7.03
CA PHE A 220 2.79 -11.01 7.61
C PHE A 220 4.20 -11.03 7.02
N LEU A 221 4.78 -12.21 6.77
CA LEU A 221 6.09 -12.32 6.13
C LEU A 221 6.08 -11.72 4.72
N VAL A 222 5.08 -12.07 3.90
CA VAL A 222 4.95 -11.51 2.55
C VAL A 222 4.70 -10.00 2.62
N SER A 223 3.86 -9.53 3.54
CA SER A 223 3.67 -8.10 3.74
C SER A 223 4.96 -7.39 4.14
N GLY A 224 5.76 -7.98 5.03
CA GLY A 224 7.04 -7.44 5.49
C GLY A 224 8.05 -7.35 4.35
N ALA A 225 8.18 -8.40 3.55
CA ALA A 225 9.07 -8.40 2.39
C ALA A 225 8.71 -7.33 1.36
N VAL A 226 7.40 -7.10 1.13
CA VAL A 226 6.94 -6.02 0.23
C VAL A 226 7.27 -4.64 0.80
N HIS A 227 7.10 -4.41 2.12
CA HIS A 227 7.48 -3.13 2.72
C HIS A 227 8.99 -2.91 2.73
N GLU A 228 9.79 -3.96 2.97
CA GLU A 228 11.25 -3.88 2.86
C GLU A 228 11.66 -3.47 1.44
N LEU A 229 10.98 -4.03 0.42
CA LEU A 229 11.22 -3.69 -0.97
C LEU A 229 10.79 -2.24 -1.30
N ILE A 230 9.66 -1.79 -0.76
CA ILE A 230 9.24 -0.37 -0.87
C ILE A 230 10.29 0.53 -0.22
N PHE A 231 10.80 0.16 0.96
CA PHE A 231 11.85 0.89 1.66
C PHE A 231 13.11 0.97 0.82
N PHE A 232 13.53 -0.13 0.19
CA PHE A 232 14.65 -0.13 -0.76
C PHE A 232 14.41 0.88 -1.90
N TYR A 233 13.22 0.94 -2.49
CA TYR A 233 12.94 1.89 -3.58
C TYR A 233 12.93 3.36 -3.15
N ILE A 234 12.44 3.68 -1.96
CA ILE A 234 12.40 5.08 -1.49
C ILE A 234 13.74 5.54 -0.92
N THR A 235 14.45 4.67 -0.20
CA THR A 235 15.72 5.01 0.46
C THR A 235 16.92 4.85 -0.47
N HIS A 236 16.83 3.97 -1.47
CA HIS A 236 17.95 3.44 -2.25
C HIS A 236 19.05 2.79 -1.40
N GLU A 237 18.71 2.34 -0.19
CA GLU A 237 19.60 1.60 0.71
C GLU A 237 19.27 0.11 0.69
N MET A 238 20.30 -0.73 0.85
CA MET A 238 20.13 -2.19 0.83
C MET A 238 19.17 -2.66 1.93
N PRO A 239 18.28 -3.63 1.64
CA PRO A 239 17.32 -4.14 2.61
C PRO A 239 18.06 -4.81 3.78
N THR A 240 17.74 -4.41 5.00
CA THR A 240 18.35 -4.92 6.23
C THR A 240 17.52 -6.02 6.88
N GLY A 241 16.25 -6.13 6.49
CA GLY A 241 15.27 -7.05 7.06
C GLY A 241 14.61 -6.53 8.34
N GLU A 242 15.00 -5.35 8.85
CA GLU A 242 14.41 -4.74 10.05
C GLU A 242 12.89 -4.55 9.90
N VAL A 243 12.45 -4.07 8.73
CA VAL A 243 11.02 -3.86 8.43
C VAL A 243 10.32 -5.21 8.28
N THR A 244 10.95 -6.18 7.62
CA THR A 244 10.39 -7.53 7.52
C THR A 244 10.17 -8.15 8.91
N TRP A 245 11.14 -7.99 9.83
CA TRP A 245 11.03 -8.47 11.20
C TRP A 245 9.94 -7.76 12.00
N PHE A 246 9.70 -6.46 11.77
CA PHE A 246 8.56 -5.76 12.34
C PHE A 246 7.26 -6.51 12.01
N PHE A 247 7.00 -6.80 10.73
CA PHE A 247 5.79 -7.52 10.34
C PHE A 247 5.74 -8.95 10.88
N VAL A 248 6.85 -9.70 10.83
CA VAL A 248 6.89 -11.08 11.36
C VAL A 248 6.55 -11.10 12.86
N LEU A 249 7.11 -10.18 13.65
CA LEU A 249 6.81 -10.04 15.08
C LEU A 249 5.32 -9.76 15.31
N HIS A 250 4.74 -8.80 14.60
CA HIS A 250 3.31 -8.51 14.66
C HIS A 250 2.45 -9.71 14.24
N GLY A 251 2.90 -10.48 13.25
CA GLY A 251 2.22 -11.70 12.79
C GLY A 251 2.21 -12.79 13.85
N VAL A 252 3.33 -13.03 14.52
CA VAL A 252 3.43 -13.98 15.65
C VAL A 252 2.52 -13.53 16.79
N CYS A 253 2.59 -12.26 17.20
CA CYS A 253 1.74 -11.71 18.26
C CYS A 253 0.25 -11.84 17.93
N THR A 254 -0.14 -11.52 16.69
CA THR A 254 -1.53 -11.65 16.21
C THR A 254 -1.99 -13.11 16.23
N ALA A 255 -1.15 -14.04 15.77
CA ALA A 255 -1.50 -15.45 15.74
C ALA A 255 -1.63 -16.04 17.17
N VAL A 256 -0.76 -15.63 18.09
CA VAL A 256 -0.85 -15.97 19.52
C VAL A 256 -2.12 -15.36 20.12
N GLU A 257 -2.43 -14.10 19.85
CA GLU A 257 -3.64 -13.43 20.34
C GLU A 257 -4.91 -14.18 19.91
N VAL A 258 -4.98 -14.61 18.63
CA VAL A 258 -6.10 -15.41 18.11
C VAL A 258 -6.19 -16.77 18.83
N ALA A 259 -5.06 -17.46 19.02
CA ALA A 259 -5.03 -18.76 19.71
C ALA A 259 -5.47 -18.64 21.19
N VAL A 260 -5.01 -17.59 21.87
CA VAL A 260 -5.35 -17.28 23.27
C VAL A 260 -6.84 -16.95 23.40
N LYS A 261 -7.39 -16.09 22.53
CA LYS A 261 -8.81 -15.74 22.52
C LYS A 261 -9.73 -16.93 22.22
N LYS A 262 -9.24 -17.94 21.50
CA LYS A 262 -10.00 -19.15 21.17
C LYS A 262 -10.13 -20.11 22.37
N ARG A 263 -9.20 -20.08 23.35
CA ARG A 263 -9.33 -20.90 24.56
C ARG A 263 -10.53 -20.45 25.40
N THR A 264 -11.43 -21.39 25.66
CA THR A 264 -12.71 -21.21 26.39
C THR A 264 -12.56 -20.52 27.74
N PHE A 265 -11.41 -20.66 28.40
CA PHE A 265 -11.10 -20.04 29.70
C PHE A 265 -11.00 -18.50 29.62
N ILE A 266 -10.47 -17.95 28.53
CA ILE A 266 -10.28 -16.49 28.34
C ILE A 266 -11.50 -15.85 27.70
N ARG A 267 -12.37 -16.62 27.03
CA ARG A 267 -13.68 -16.11 26.58
C ARG A 267 -14.56 -15.66 27.76
N ARG A 268 -14.39 -16.27 28.94
CA ARG A 268 -15.04 -15.83 30.19
C ARG A 268 -14.33 -14.64 30.82
N TRP A 269 -12.99 -14.58 30.71
CA TRP A 269 -12.18 -13.46 31.17
C TRP A 269 -12.06 -12.40 30.08
N LYS A 270 -13.15 -11.67 29.84
CA LYS A 270 -13.15 -10.57 28.88
C LYS A 270 -12.19 -9.48 29.39
N MET A 271 -10.96 -9.48 28.90
CA MET A 271 -9.96 -8.45 29.20
C MET A 271 -10.61 -7.08 28.95
N SER A 272 -10.64 -6.20 29.96
CA SER A 272 -11.26 -4.90 29.80
C SER A 272 -10.63 -4.15 28.63
N HIS A 273 -11.45 -3.53 27.80
CA HIS A 273 -11.01 -2.72 26.67
C HIS A 273 -10.03 -1.61 27.09
N MET A 274 -10.11 -1.18 28.35
CA MET A 274 -9.22 -0.18 28.96
C MET A 274 -7.79 -0.65 29.15
N VAL A 275 -7.54 -1.97 29.20
CA VAL A 275 -6.18 -2.54 29.34
C VAL A 275 -5.66 -3.02 28.00
N SER A 276 -6.50 -3.70 27.22
CA SER A 276 -6.09 -4.26 25.93
C SER A 276 -5.68 -3.16 24.93
N ARG A 277 -6.42 -2.05 24.84
CA ARG A 277 -6.11 -0.97 23.89
C ARG A 277 -4.77 -0.29 24.15
N PRO A 278 -4.48 0.22 25.36
CA PRO A 278 -3.19 0.86 25.62
C PRO A 278 -2.02 -0.13 25.50
N LEU A 279 -2.21 -1.40 25.86
CA LEU A 279 -1.20 -2.43 25.66
C LEU A 279 -0.86 -2.61 24.17
N THR A 280 -1.88 -2.73 23.30
CA THR A 280 -1.68 -2.83 21.85
C THR A 280 -1.04 -1.56 21.28
N VAL A 281 -1.51 -0.37 21.68
CA VAL A 281 -0.95 0.91 21.22
C VAL A 281 0.50 1.04 21.67
N GLY A 282 0.82 0.75 22.93
CA GLY A 282 2.18 0.77 23.45
C GLY A 282 3.09 -0.20 22.70
N PHE A 283 2.64 -1.44 22.46
CA PHE A 283 3.38 -2.42 21.68
C PHE A 283 3.66 -1.94 20.24
N VAL A 284 2.66 -1.37 19.56
CA VAL A 284 2.82 -0.81 18.22
C VAL A 284 3.82 0.36 18.25
N VAL A 285 3.68 1.32 19.16
CA VAL A 285 4.58 2.47 19.28
C VAL A 285 6.03 2.03 19.51
N LEU A 286 6.25 1.09 20.43
CA LEU A 286 7.58 0.58 20.75
C LEU A 286 8.22 -0.15 19.55
N THR A 287 7.48 -1.08 18.94
CA THR A 287 8.00 -1.85 17.79
C THR A 287 8.23 -0.97 16.57
N THR A 288 7.38 0.04 16.35
CA THR A 288 7.51 1.00 15.26
C THR A 288 8.75 1.88 15.43
N GLY A 289 9.03 2.37 16.64
CA GLY A 289 10.26 3.10 16.94
C GLY A 289 11.52 2.23 16.87
N TRP A 290 11.39 0.92 17.08
CA TRP A 290 12.52 -0.01 17.11
C TRP A 290 12.89 -0.59 15.74
N LEU A 291 11.91 -0.95 14.91
CA LEU A 291 12.15 -1.71 13.68
C LEU A 291 11.66 -1.03 12.39
N PHE A 292 10.66 -0.14 12.48
CA PHE A 292 10.04 0.45 11.30
C PHE A 292 10.66 1.80 10.91
N PHE A 293 10.81 2.73 11.86
CA PHE A 293 11.36 4.06 11.58
C PHE A 293 12.88 4.16 11.45
N PRO A 294 13.72 3.36 12.14
CA PRO A 294 15.17 3.51 12.05
C PRO A 294 15.74 3.48 10.62
N PRO A 295 15.28 2.60 9.70
CA PRO A 295 15.69 2.67 8.30
C PRO A 295 15.41 4.04 7.64
N LEU A 296 14.20 4.58 7.83
CA LEU A 296 13.81 5.88 7.24
C LEU A 296 14.58 7.05 7.84
N ILE A 297 14.87 6.99 9.14
CA ILE A 297 15.63 8.03 9.83
C ILE A 297 17.10 8.02 9.35
N ARG A 298 17.73 6.84 9.27
CA ARG A 298 19.12 6.69 8.82
C ARG A 298 19.32 7.21 7.39
N SER A 299 18.36 6.97 6.50
CA SER A 299 18.42 7.40 5.11
C SER A 299 18.10 8.89 4.88
N GLY A 300 17.84 9.65 5.96
CA GLY A 300 17.43 11.05 5.90
C GLY A 300 16.05 11.27 5.25
N MET A 301 15.16 10.25 5.28
CA MET A 301 13.91 10.27 4.52
C MET A 301 13.00 11.44 4.90
N PHE A 302 12.94 11.72 6.20
CA PHE A 302 12.13 12.78 6.79
C PHE A 302 12.66 14.19 6.50
N GLU A 303 13.82 14.32 5.86
CA GLU A 303 14.30 15.58 5.30
C GLU A 303 14.00 15.64 3.80
N LYS A 304 14.18 14.53 3.07
CA LYS A 304 13.93 14.44 1.62
C LYS A 304 12.46 14.64 1.27
N LEU A 305 11.55 13.97 1.98
CA LEU A 305 10.09 14.03 1.75
C LEU A 305 9.54 15.46 1.73
N PRO A 306 9.68 16.28 2.79
CA PRO A 306 9.15 17.64 2.81
C PRO A 306 9.83 18.54 1.78
N ASN A 307 11.14 18.37 1.56
CA ASN A 307 11.90 19.17 0.59
C ASN A 307 11.40 18.96 -0.85
N GLU A 308 11.12 17.71 -1.25
CA GLU A 308 10.56 17.43 -2.58
C GLU A 308 9.17 18.08 -2.76
N VAL A 309 8.31 18.01 -1.74
CA VAL A 309 6.98 18.66 -1.77
C VAL A 309 7.12 20.17 -1.93
N LEU A 310 8.00 20.80 -1.15
CA LEU A 310 8.25 22.25 -1.22
C LEU A 310 8.78 22.67 -2.60
N LEU A 311 9.73 21.91 -3.17
CA LEU A 311 10.25 22.15 -4.52
C LEU A 311 9.16 22.04 -5.59
N CYS A 312 8.24 21.07 -5.46
CA CYS A 312 7.08 20.98 -6.35
C CYS A 312 6.16 22.20 -6.23
N ILE A 313 5.87 22.66 -5.01
CA ILE A 313 5.04 23.86 -4.78
C ILE A 313 5.71 25.09 -5.42
N ASP A 314 7.01 25.28 -5.19
CA ASP A 314 7.76 26.42 -5.71
C ASP A 314 7.88 26.42 -7.24
N PHE A 315 7.87 25.25 -7.87
CA PHE A 315 7.83 25.14 -9.33
C PHE A 315 6.46 25.44 -9.94
N VAL A 316 5.38 25.02 -9.26
CA VAL A 316 4.01 25.20 -9.75
C VAL A 316 3.52 26.64 -9.52
N LYS A 317 3.92 27.26 -8.40
CA LYS A 317 3.46 28.59 -7.98
C LYS A 317 3.65 29.67 -9.07
N PRO A 318 4.84 29.87 -9.68
CA PRO A 318 5.03 30.87 -10.75
C PRO A 318 4.20 30.58 -12.00
N LYS A 319 3.97 29.30 -12.33
CA LYS A 319 3.21 28.91 -13.52
C LYS A 319 1.71 29.16 -13.35
N LEU A 320 1.17 28.97 -12.15
CA LEU A 320 -0.22 29.31 -11.86
C LEU A 320 -0.47 30.83 -11.89
N PHE A 321 0.47 31.63 -11.41
CA PHE A 321 0.35 33.09 -11.44
C PHE A 321 0.54 33.69 -12.85
N ASN A 322 1.35 33.07 -13.72
CA ASN A 322 1.52 33.52 -15.10
C ASN A 322 0.40 33.07 -16.07
N PHE A 323 -0.45 32.11 -15.68
CA PHE A 323 -1.64 31.72 -16.45
C PHE A 323 -2.89 32.54 -16.12
N GLY A 324 -2.81 33.42 -15.11
CA GLY A 324 -3.89 34.29 -14.67
C GLY A 324 -3.69 35.78 -14.99
N SER A 325 -2.67 36.15 -15.77
CA SER A 325 -2.42 37.53 -16.22
C SER A 325 -2.65 37.72 -17.71
#